data_AF-A0A7V5SSY1-F1
#
_entry.id   AF-A0A7V5SSY1-F1
#
_cell.length_a   1.000
_cell.length_b   1.000
_cell.length_c   1.000
_cell.angle_alpha   90.00
_cell.angle_beta   90.00
_cell.angle_gamma   90.00
#
_symmetry.space_group_name_H-M   'P 1'
#
loop_
_entity.id
_entity.type
_entity.pdbx_description
1 polymer ?
#
loop_
_entity_poly.entity_id
_entity_poly.type
_entity_poly.pdbx_seq_one_letter_code
_entity_poly.pdbx_strand_id
1 'polypeptide(L)'
;MNIQNKYIKTTYIFLFLLFLSITFLACSNTTNNINENIVFPDSKIDFTLQVQPFLKYNCAYSGCHSSFSKSAGLSLEDYFSIMSYPGLVIPNNPDASILNQILENRLPHTTYFYRGNITQNQIQGMRQWVLEGALLIPSK
;
A
#
# COMPACT_ATOMS: atom_id res chain seq x y z
N MET A 1 -48.23 -29.97 -15.44
CA MET A 1 -47.54 -28.75 -14.97
C MET A 1 -48.16 -27.55 -15.68
N ASN A 2 -48.77 -26.61 -14.94
CA ASN A 2 -49.64 -25.55 -15.48
C ASN A 2 -48.84 -24.54 -16.32
N ILE A 3 -49.34 -24.21 -17.52
CA ILE A 3 -48.70 -23.34 -18.51
C ILE A 3 -48.34 -21.96 -17.92
N GLN A 4 -49.16 -21.44 -17.00
CA GLN A 4 -48.90 -20.19 -16.27
C GLN A 4 -47.62 -20.23 -15.42
N ASN A 5 -47.33 -21.35 -14.76
CA ASN A 5 -46.11 -21.53 -13.95
C ASN A 5 -44.86 -21.65 -14.82
N LYS A 6 -44.99 -22.04 -16.09
CA LYS A 6 -43.88 -22.08 -17.04
C LYS A 6 -43.44 -20.67 -17.40
N TYR A 7 -44.40 -19.79 -17.74
CA TYR A 7 -44.11 -18.40 -18.10
C TYR A 7 -43.50 -17.61 -16.94
N ILE A 8 -44.04 -17.76 -15.73
CA ILE A 8 -43.53 -17.10 -14.52
C ILE A 8 -42.08 -17.51 -14.23
N LYS A 9 -41.75 -18.81 -14.34
CA LYS A 9 -40.37 -19.29 -14.15
C LYS A 9 -39.42 -18.76 -15.22
N THR A 10 -39.82 -18.72 -16.49
CA THR A 10 -39.00 -18.10 -17.56
C THR A 10 -38.77 -16.62 -17.32
N THR A 11 -39.77 -15.88 -16.84
CA THR A 11 -39.62 -14.45 -16.51
C THR A 11 -38.61 -14.24 -15.37
N TYR A 12 -38.64 -15.04 -14.30
CA TYR A 12 -37.67 -14.94 -13.21
C TYR A 12 -36.24 -15.30 -13.64
N ILE A 13 -36.07 -16.31 -14.50
CA ILE A 13 -34.77 -16.66 -15.07
C ILE A 13 -34.23 -15.50 -15.90
N PHE A 14 -35.08 -14.86 -16.70
CA PHE A 14 -34.68 -13.73 -17.54
C PHE A 14 -34.30 -12.49 -16.69
N LEU A 15 -35.07 -12.20 -15.64
CA LEU A 15 -34.77 -11.10 -14.70
C LEU A 15 -33.48 -11.36 -13.90
N PHE A 16 -33.23 -12.61 -13.51
CA PHE A 16 -31.98 -13.00 -12.85
C PHE A 16 -30.76 -12.85 -13.78
N LEU A 17 -30.89 -13.25 -15.06
CA LEU A 17 -29.83 -13.09 -16.06
C LEU A 17 -29.58 -11.61 -16.41
N LEU A 18 -30.63 -10.79 -16.45
CA LEU A 18 -30.53 -9.34 -16.65
C LEU A 18 -29.86 -8.64 -15.45
N PHE A 19 -30.19 -9.05 -14.22
CA PHE A 19 -29.55 -8.53 -13.02
C PHE A 19 -28.07 -8.96 -12.96
N LEU A 20 -27.77 -10.21 -13.31
CA LEU A 20 -26.41 -10.73 -13.36
C LEU A 20 -25.55 -9.99 -14.39
N SER A 21 -26.09 -9.65 -15.57
CA SER A 21 -25.35 -8.86 -16.58
C SER A 21 -25.04 -7.43 -16.13
N ILE A 22 -25.92 -6.80 -15.35
CA ILE A 22 -25.69 -5.46 -14.79
C ILE A 22 -24.53 -5.46 -13.78
N THR A 23 -24.35 -6.55 -13.01
CA THR A 23 -23.24 -6.65 -12.04
C THR A 23 -21.85 -6.75 -12.68
N PHE A 24 -21.76 -7.17 -13.95
CA PHE A 24 -20.49 -7.23 -14.69
C PHE A 24 -20.07 -5.88 -15.29
N LEU A 25 -20.99 -4.91 -15.42
CA LEU A 25 -20.70 -3.62 -16.06
C LEU A 25 -20.09 -2.57 -15.11
N ALA A 26 -20.04 -2.84 -13.80
CA ALA A 26 -19.54 -1.90 -12.79
C ALA A 26 -18.02 -1.97 -12.56
N CYS A 27 -17.29 -2.85 -13.25
CA CYS A 27 -15.83 -2.91 -13.16
C CYS A 27 -15.18 -1.92 -14.13
N SER A 28 -15.15 -0.63 -13.77
CA SER A 28 -14.24 0.32 -14.41
C SER A 28 -12.85 0.18 -13.77
N ASN A 29 -11.96 -0.57 -14.40
CA ASN A 29 -10.57 -0.67 -13.96
C ASN A 29 -9.82 0.63 -14.31
N THR A 30 -9.96 1.67 -13.49
CA THR A 30 -8.99 2.75 -13.42
C THR A 30 -7.85 2.29 -12.51
N THR A 31 -6.94 1.45 -13.03
CA THR A 31 -5.67 1.18 -12.36
C THR A 31 -4.78 2.42 -12.52
N ASN A 32 -5.16 3.53 -11.89
CA ASN A 32 -4.22 4.62 -11.66
C ASN A 32 -3.11 4.01 -10.80
N ASN A 33 -1.90 3.92 -11.33
CA ASN A 33 -0.76 3.37 -10.62
C ASN A 33 -0.31 4.43 -9.59
N ILE A 34 -1.09 4.57 -8.50
CA ILE A 34 -0.95 5.65 -7.50
C ILE A 34 0.48 5.73 -6.99
N ASN A 35 1.17 4.60 -6.89
CA ASN A 35 2.57 4.52 -6.52
C ASN A 35 3.50 5.34 -7.42
N GLU A 36 3.37 5.21 -8.75
CA GLU A 36 4.23 5.94 -9.70
C GLU A 36 4.02 7.45 -9.61
N ASN A 37 2.89 7.91 -9.07
CA ASN A 37 2.58 9.32 -8.87
C ASN A 37 3.12 9.88 -7.54
N ILE A 38 3.64 9.04 -6.63
CA ILE A 38 4.23 9.51 -5.38
C ILE A 38 5.66 9.97 -5.67
N VAL A 39 5.82 11.29 -5.84
CA VAL A 39 7.11 11.95 -6.03
C VAL A 39 7.59 12.53 -4.71
N PHE A 40 8.80 12.14 -4.31
CA PHE A 40 9.48 12.69 -3.15
C PHE A 40 10.29 13.94 -3.55
N PRO A 41 10.17 15.07 -2.82
CA PRO A 41 11.05 16.21 -3.02
C PRO A 41 12.47 15.90 -2.53
N ASP A 42 13.45 16.73 -2.88
CA ASP A 42 14.85 16.54 -2.48
C ASP A 42 15.09 16.78 -0.98
N SER A 43 14.19 17.49 -0.30
CA SER A 43 14.25 17.72 1.14
C SER A 43 12.88 18.08 1.71
N LYS A 44 12.78 18.15 3.04
CA LYS A 44 11.56 18.44 3.81
C LYS A 44 10.48 17.39 3.51
N ILE A 45 10.86 16.13 3.63
CA ILE A 45 9.95 15.02 3.36
C ILE A 45 8.85 15.01 4.41
N ASP A 46 7.59 15.08 3.96
CA ASP A 46 6.43 15.02 4.83
C ASP A 46 5.96 13.57 4.95
N PHE A 47 5.79 13.11 6.20
CA PHE A 47 5.38 11.74 6.43
C PHE A 47 3.99 11.46 5.87
N THR A 48 3.04 12.37 6.05
CA THR A 48 1.65 12.18 5.64
C THR A 48 1.50 12.25 4.12
N LEU A 49 2.26 13.14 3.46
CA LEU A 49 2.14 13.37 2.03
C LEU A 49 2.96 12.40 1.17
N GLN A 50 4.14 11.97 1.61
CA GLN A 50 5.01 11.08 0.81
C GLN A 50 5.21 9.71 1.45
N VAL A 51 5.67 9.65 2.70
CA VAL A 51 6.10 8.39 3.33
C VAL A 51 4.93 7.42 3.55
N GLN A 52 3.86 7.90 4.17
CA GLN A 52 2.69 7.09 4.50
C GLN A 52 2.01 6.50 3.25
N PRO A 53 1.68 7.27 2.20
CA PRO A 53 1.08 6.68 0.99
C PRO A 53 2.04 5.70 0.31
N PHE A 54 3.35 5.97 0.32
CA PHE A 54 4.35 5.04 -0.21
C PHE A 54 4.33 3.71 0.54
N LEU A 55 4.38 3.74 1.88
CA LEU A 55 4.38 2.53 2.70
C LEU A 55 3.05 1.77 2.59
N LYS A 56 1.91 2.46 2.60
CA LYS A 56 0.59 1.83 2.44
C LYS A 56 0.46 1.10 1.11
N TYR A 57 0.97 1.68 0.03
CA TYR A 57 0.90 1.06 -1.28
C TYR A 57 1.85 -0.14 -1.40
N ASN A 58 3.09 0.00 -0.93
CA ASN A 58 4.15 -0.97 -1.23
C ASN A 58 4.36 -2.04 -0.14
N CYS A 59 3.88 -1.82 1.09
CA CYS A 59 4.24 -2.66 2.24
C CYS A 59 3.08 -2.93 3.20
N ALA A 60 2.25 -1.92 3.48
CA ALA A 60 1.18 -1.95 4.46
C ALA A 60 -0.16 -2.45 3.86
N TYR A 61 -0.12 -3.57 3.14
CA TYR A 61 -1.30 -4.22 2.58
C TYR A 61 -1.64 -5.52 3.32
N SER A 62 -2.86 -6.01 3.09
CA SER A 62 -3.37 -7.22 3.73
C SER A 62 -2.46 -8.43 3.48
N GLY A 63 -2.14 -9.16 4.55
CA GLY A 63 -1.19 -10.28 4.53
C GLY A 63 0.27 -9.88 4.77
N CYS A 64 0.59 -8.59 4.79
CA CYS A 64 1.94 -8.08 5.07
C CYS A 64 1.91 -7.14 6.28
N HIS A 65 2.28 -5.87 6.14
CA HIS A 65 2.47 -4.95 7.28
C HIS A 65 1.31 -3.98 7.49
N SER A 66 0.09 -4.37 7.15
CA SER A 66 -1.11 -3.59 7.50
C SER A 66 -1.33 -3.56 9.02
N SER A 67 -2.18 -2.65 9.50
CA SER A 67 -2.59 -2.58 10.91
C SER A 67 -3.36 -3.81 11.37
N PHE A 68 -3.97 -4.55 10.44
CA PHE A 68 -4.66 -5.80 10.71
C PHE A 68 -3.69 -7.01 10.71
N SER A 69 -2.90 -7.17 9.64
CA SER A 69 -2.07 -8.36 9.46
C SER A 69 -0.79 -8.35 10.28
N LYS A 70 -0.20 -7.16 10.49
CA LYS A 70 0.99 -6.94 11.33
C LYS A 70 2.06 -8.03 11.17
N SER A 71 2.44 -8.38 9.94
CA SER A 71 3.49 -9.40 9.71
C SER A 71 4.75 -9.03 10.49
N ALA A 72 5.37 -10.03 11.13
CA ALA A 72 6.47 -9.86 12.09
C ALA A 72 6.17 -8.91 13.28
N GLY A 73 4.88 -8.74 13.63
CA GLY A 73 4.43 -7.81 14.67
C GLY A 73 4.49 -6.34 14.28
N LEU A 74 4.76 -6.03 13.01
CA LEU A 74 5.02 -4.68 12.50
C LEU A 74 3.84 -4.17 11.66
N SER A 75 3.34 -2.98 12.01
CA SER A 75 2.46 -2.17 11.15
C SER A 75 3.21 -0.99 10.54
N LEU A 76 3.03 -0.78 9.24
CA LEU A 76 3.59 0.35 8.47
C LEU A 76 2.51 1.36 8.04
N GLU A 77 1.33 1.35 8.67
CA GLU A 77 0.23 2.26 8.30
C GLU A 77 0.31 3.63 8.96
N ASP A 78 0.94 3.74 10.12
CA ASP A 78 1.00 4.97 10.92
C ASP A 78 2.40 5.22 11.49
N TYR A 79 2.67 6.50 11.74
CA TYR A 79 3.97 6.98 12.20
C TYR A 79 4.41 6.34 13.52
N PHE A 80 3.52 6.24 14.50
CA PHE A 80 3.89 5.77 15.84
C PHE A 80 4.21 4.28 15.84
N SER A 81 3.46 3.47 15.09
CA SER A 81 3.77 2.05 14.90
C SER A 81 5.15 1.85 14.24
N ILE A 82 5.47 2.66 13.22
CA ILE A 82 6.77 2.59 12.53
C ILE A 82 7.91 2.98 13.47
N MET A 83 7.78 4.12 14.15
CA MET A 83 8.85 4.68 14.98
C MET A 83 9.04 3.93 16.30
N SER A 84 8.05 3.19 16.76
CA SER A 84 8.15 2.35 17.97
C SER A 84 8.79 0.98 17.72
N TYR A 85 8.92 0.54 16.46
CA TYR A 85 9.51 -0.75 16.14
C TYR A 85 11.05 -0.69 16.23
N PRO A 86 11.70 -1.48 17.11
CA PRO A 86 13.14 -1.37 17.34
C PRO A 86 13.97 -1.58 16.06
N GLY A 87 14.84 -0.61 15.75
CA GLY A 87 15.79 -0.68 14.64
C GLY A 87 15.19 -0.56 13.23
N LEU A 88 13.86 -0.50 13.09
CA LEU A 88 13.22 -0.34 11.78
C LEU A 88 13.62 0.99 11.14
N VAL A 89 13.47 2.07 11.91
CA VAL A 89 13.88 3.44 11.55
C VAL A 89 14.73 4.00 12.69
N ILE A 90 15.92 4.48 12.35
CA ILE A 90 16.85 5.14 13.26
C ILE A 90 17.02 6.58 12.75
N PRO A 91 16.40 7.58 13.40
CA PRO A 91 16.50 8.98 13.01
C PRO A 91 17.94 9.42 12.76
N ASN A 92 18.16 10.17 11.67
CA ASN A 92 19.46 10.67 11.21
C ASN A 92 20.47 9.57 10.80
N ASN A 93 20.05 8.30 10.72
CA ASN A 93 20.94 7.20 10.34
C ASN A 93 20.22 6.16 9.43
N PRO A 94 20.04 6.48 8.14
CA PRO A 94 19.40 5.55 7.20
C PRO A 94 20.22 4.27 7.01
N ASP A 95 21.55 4.33 7.10
CA ASP A 95 22.40 3.16 6.88
C ASP A 95 22.24 2.11 8.00
N ALA A 96 21.89 2.54 9.20
CA ALA A 96 21.55 1.65 10.31
C ALA A 96 20.04 1.29 10.37
N SER A 97 19.19 1.95 9.58
CA SER A 97 17.74 1.69 9.55
C SER A 97 17.42 0.46 8.71
N ILE A 98 16.76 -0.55 9.29
CA ILE A 98 16.40 -1.78 8.57
C ILE A 98 15.54 -1.48 7.35
N LEU A 99 14.60 -0.52 7.47
CA LEU A 99 13.72 -0.13 6.37
C LEU A 99 14.51 0.32 5.13
N ASN A 100 15.48 1.23 5.31
CA ASN A 100 16.31 1.71 4.22
C ASN A 100 17.25 0.63 3.68
N GLN A 101 17.83 -0.19 4.54
CA GLN A 101 18.65 -1.32 4.10
C GLN A 101 17.87 -2.32 3.23
N ILE A 102 16.61 -2.59 3.58
CA ILE A 102 15.71 -3.40 2.75
C ILE A 102 15.41 -2.68 1.44
N LEU A 103 14.99 -1.40 1.49
CA LEU A 103 14.66 -0.58 0.30
C LEU A 103 15.83 -0.51 -0.70
N GLU A 104 17.06 -0.40 -0.20
CA GLU A 104 18.29 -0.28 -0.97
C GLU A 104 18.95 -1.64 -1.32
N ASN A 105 18.26 -2.77 -1.06
CA ASN A 105 18.73 -4.13 -1.31
C ASN A 105 20.04 -4.51 -0.60
N ARG A 106 20.35 -3.86 0.52
CA ARG A 106 21.49 -4.23 1.39
C ARG A 106 21.13 -5.35 2.36
N LEU A 107 19.86 -5.43 2.75
CA LEU A 107 19.29 -6.55 3.50
C LEU A 107 18.15 -7.20 2.71
N PRO A 108 18.08 -8.54 2.68
CA PRO A 108 16.94 -9.24 2.10
C PRO A 108 15.72 -9.07 3.01
N HIS A 109 14.53 -8.98 2.39
CA HIS A 109 13.28 -9.17 3.12
C HIS A 109 13.08 -10.66 3.40
N THR A 110 12.49 -11.01 4.55
CA THR A 110 12.38 -12.41 5.02
C THR A 110 11.48 -13.29 4.14
N THR A 111 10.61 -12.67 3.37
CA THR A 111 9.79 -13.31 2.34
C THR A 111 9.92 -12.58 1.02
N TYR A 112 9.65 -13.28 -0.08
CA TYR A 112 9.49 -12.66 -1.37
C TYR A 112 8.25 -11.74 -1.35
N PHE A 113 8.47 -10.46 -1.62
CA PHE A 113 7.40 -9.51 -1.89
C PHE A 113 7.66 -8.87 -3.24
N TYR A 114 6.57 -8.56 -3.94
CA TYR A 114 6.68 -7.90 -5.23
C TYR A 114 7.19 -6.47 -5.02
N ARG A 115 8.46 -6.23 -5.33
CA ARG A 115 9.07 -4.89 -5.24
C ARG A 115 8.62 -3.95 -6.35
N GLY A 116 8.11 -4.51 -7.45
CA GLY A 116 7.41 -3.80 -8.54
C GLY A 116 7.92 -2.39 -8.85
N ASN A 117 6.98 -1.46 -8.92
CA ASN A 117 7.17 -0.08 -9.38
C ASN A 117 7.81 0.87 -8.34
N ILE A 118 8.59 0.35 -7.38
CA ILE A 118 9.34 1.22 -6.46
C ILE A 118 10.45 1.92 -7.24
N THR A 119 10.33 3.24 -7.40
CA THR A 119 11.28 4.04 -8.18
C THR A 119 12.52 4.44 -7.35
N GLN A 120 13.60 4.84 -8.03
CA GLN A 120 14.78 5.38 -7.35
C GLN A 120 14.48 6.67 -6.58
N ASN A 121 13.57 7.52 -7.08
CA ASN A 121 13.13 8.72 -6.36
C ASN A 121 12.49 8.36 -5.01
N GLN A 122 11.67 7.31 -4.96
CA GLN A 122 11.06 6.87 -3.71
C GLN A 122 12.07 6.27 -2.74
N ILE A 123 13.02 5.47 -3.23
CA ILE A 123 14.09 4.92 -2.38
C ILE A 123 14.93 6.07 -1.79
N GLN A 124 15.32 7.05 -2.61
CA GLN A 124 16.08 8.21 -2.17
C GLN A 124 15.27 9.11 -1.24
N GLY A 125 13.99 9.32 -1.51
CA GLY A 125 13.10 10.10 -0.66
C GLY A 125 12.87 9.47 0.72
N MET A 126 12.72 8.15 0.77
CA MET A 126 12.67 7.41 2.04
C MET A 126 14.00 7.49 2.80
N ARG A 127 15.14 7.48 2.09
CA ARG A 127 16.45 7.74 2.69
C ARG A 127 16.55 9.15 3.24
N GLN A 128 16.10 10.14 2.48
CA GLN A 128 16.11 11.54 2.86
C GLN A 128 15.23 11.81 4.07
N TRP A 129 14.03 11.23 4.14
CA TRP A 129 13.15 11.34 5.30
C TRP A 129 13.84 10.88 6.59
N VAL A 130 14.55 9.74 6.55
CA VAL A 130 15.30 9.26 7.72
C VAL A 130 16.50 10.14 8.03
N LEU A 131 17.21 10.64 7.01
CA LEU A 131 18.30 11.62 7.18
C LEU A 131 17.82 12.91 7.86
N GLU A 132 16.59 13.34 7.59
CA GLU A 132 15.95 14.51 8.18
C GLU A 132 15.38 14.27 9.59
N GLY A 133 15.73 13.13 10.20
CA GLY A 133 15.30 12.78 11.55
C GLY A 133 13.99 12.00 11.59
N ALA A 134 13.50 11.50 10.45
CA ALA A 134 12.28 10.71 10.35
C ALA A 134 11.06 11.37 11.01
N LEU A 135 10.87 12.68 10.76
CA LEU A 135 9.84 13.47 11.42
C LEU A 135 8.44 13.19 10.85
N LEU A 136 7.41 13.34 11.69
CA LEU A 136 6.01 13.31 11.26
C LEU A 136 5.66 14.55 10.41
N ILE A 137 6.17 15.71 10.82
CA ILE A 137 5.99 16.99 10.14
C ILE A 137 7.39 17.51 9.82
N PRO A 138 7.69 17.94 8.57
CA PRO A 138 9.03 18.39 8.21
C PRO A 138 9.42 19.65 8.98
N SER A 139 10.73 19.83 9.21
CA SER A 139 11.25 21.04 9.84
C SER A 139 11.04 22.27 8.94
N LYS A 140 10.88 23.45 9.56
CA LYS A 140 10.70 24.73 8.85
C LYS A 140 11.85 25.04 7.90
#